data_AF-A0AAD8ACK0-F1
#
_entry.id   AF-A0AAD8ACK0-F1
#
_cell.length_a   1.000
_cell.length_b   1.000
_cell.length_c   1.000
_cell.angle_alpha   90.00
_cell.angle_beta   90.00
_cell.angle_gamma   90.00
#
_symmetry.space_group_name_H-M   'P 1'
#
loop_
_entity.id
_entity.type
_entity.pdbx_description
1 polymer ?
#
loop_
_entity_poly.entity_id
_entity_poly.type
_entity_poly.pdbx_seq_one_letter_code
_entity_poly.pdbx_strand_id
1 'polypeptide(L)'
;MDPWLNTSCQRNENNGSTLKFEDNFEPSDRLPDSVEYLASLEKKLAKLKEKQSKKDLVQSLEEKHKSCILRLVSEGASNSVTQEDLDLDAPINSSHPAHSLLRHIAPERQAITLGELVELLKADQLAQVLSEETEESNKPNK
;
A
#
# COMPACT_ATOMS: atom_id res chain seq x y z
N MET A 1 -10.98 3.91 -9.66
CA MET A 1 -11.28 4.90 -10.71
C MET A 1 -10.01 5.08 -11.51
N ASP A 2 -10.02 4.66 -12.77
CA ASP A 2 -8.83 4.65 -13.63
C ASP A 2 -8.89 5.88 -14.54
N PRO A 3 -7.90 6.80 -14.49
CA PRO A 3 -7.94 8.09 -15.20
C PRO A 3 -7.83 7.98 -16.73
N TRP A 4 -7.70 6.77 -17.28
CA TRP A 4 -7.54 6.53 -18.72
C TRP A 4 -8.83 6.11 -19.44
N LEU A 5 -9.92 5.90 -18.71
CA LEU A 5 -11.23 5.59 -19.29
C LEU A 5 -11.92 6.89 -19.73
N ASN A 6 -11.40 7.51 -20.80
CA ASN A 6 -12.11 8.60 -21.48
C ASN A 6 -13.31 8.01 -22.25
N THR A 7 -14.43 7.90 -21.55
CA THR A 7 -15.75 7.68 -22.14
C THR A 7 -16.25 8.97 -22.79
N SER A 8 -15.95 9.19 -24.08
CA SER A 8 -16.77 10.02 -24.98
C SER A 8 -16.19 10.09 -26.41
N CYS A 9 -16.40 9.02 -27.17
CA CYS A 9 -16.30 9.07 -28.64
C CYS A 9 -17.72 8.92 -29.23
N GLN A 10 -18.59 9.91 -29.02
CA GLN A 10 -19.78 10.02 -29.88
C GLN A 10 -19.31 10.57 -31.24
N ARG A 11 -19.29 9.67 -32.22
CA ARG A 11 -19.06 9.95 -33.64
C ARG A 11 -20.14 10.91 -34.13
N ASN A 12 -19.76 12.13 -34.48
CA ASN A 12 -20.53 12.97 -35.39
C ASN A 12 -19.64 13.30 -36.59
N GLU A 13 -19.89 12.60 -37.71
CA GLU A 13 -19.29 12.86 -39.00
C GLU A 13 -19.94 14.11 -39.60
N ASN A 14 -19.27 15.25 -39.57
CA ASN A 14 -19.29 16.20 -40.69
C ASN A 14 -18.32 17.37 -40.49
N ASN A 15 -17.78 17.82 -41.63
CA ASN A 15 -16.91 18.99 -41.84
C ASN A 15 -15.39 18.72 -41.80
N GLY A 16 -14.87 18.21 -42.92
CA GLY A 16 -14.23 19.12 -43.87
C GLY A 16 -12.85 19.68 -43.58
N SER A 17 -12.09 19.16 -42.61
CA SER A 17 -10.64 19.36 -42.57
C SER A 17 -9.96 18.01 -42.37
N THR A 18 -9.36 17.51 -43.43
CA THR A 18 -8.35 16.46 -43.33
C THR A 18 -7.17 17.03 -42.55
N LEU A 19 -7.23 17.01 -41.22
CA LEU A 19 -6.09 17.14 -40.33
C LEU A 19 -5.22 15.88 -40.50
N LYS A 20 -4.66 15.70 -41.70
CA LYS A 20 -3.58 14.76 -41.90
C LYS A 20 -2.35 15.39 -41.28
N PHE A 21 -1.69 14.63 -40.43
CA PHE A 21 -0.38 14.98 -39.90
C PHE A 21 0.53 15.23 -41.10
N GLU A 22 1.08 16.44 -41.22
CA GLU A 22 2.19 16.69 -42.14
C GLU A 22 3.37 15.91 -41.57
N ASP A 23 3.70 14.79 -42.21
CA ASP A 23 4.88 14.00 -41.91
C ASP A 23 6.12 14.77 -42.40
N ASN A 24 6.48 15.80 -41.66
CA ASN A 24 7.68 16.61 -41.86
C ASN A 24 8.91 15.93 -41.22
N PHE A 25 8.87 14.61 -40.97
CA PHE A 25 9.99 13.83 -40.45
C PHE A 25 10.88 13.27 -41.57
N GLU A 26 10.93 13.92 -42.74
CA GLU A 26 12.03 13.66 -43.67
C GLU A 26 13.35 13.94 -42.92
N PRO A 27 14.33 13.03 -42.94
CA PRO A 27 15.60 13.23 -42.28
C PRO A 27 16.32 14.36 -43.01
N SER A 28 16.04 15.59 -42.59
CA SER A 28 16.74 16.78 -43.05
C SER A 28 18.22 16.55 -42.81
N ASP A 29 19.04 16.92 -43.79
CA ASP A 29 20.48 16.80 -43.74
C ASP A 29 20.99 17.19 -42.35
N ARG A 30 21.73 16.26 -41.76
CA ARG A 30 22.27 16.31 -40.40
C ARG A 30 22.66 17.75 -40.05
N LEU A 31 22.01 18.32 -39.01
CA LEU A 31 22.22 19.71 -38.59
C LEU A 31 23.72 20.05 -38.55
N PRO A 32 24.14 21.25 -39.00
CA PRO A 32 25.57 21.60 -39.13
C PRO A 32 26.38 21.44 -37.84
N ASP A 33 25.73 21.61 -36.69
CA ASP A 33 26.31 21.51 -35.35
C ASP A 33 26.11 20.13 -34.69
N SER A 34 25.37 19.22 -35.31
CA SER A 34 25.03 17.91 -34.72
C SER A 34 26.26 17.07 -34.38
N VAL A 35 27.38 17.24 -35.09
CA VAL A 35 28.65 16.58 -34.80
C VAL A 35 29.21 17.07 -33.48
N GLU A 36 29.24 18.39 -33.28
CA GLU A 36 29.72 19.01 -32.04
C GLU A 36 28.78 18.72 -30.87
N TYR A 37 27.47 18.78 -31.13
CA TYR A 37 26.45 18.47 -30.14
C TYR A 37 26.55 17.02 -29.65
N LEU A 38 26.65 16.05 -30.57
CA LEU A 38 26.83 14.63 -30.23
C LEU A 38 28.16 14.39 -29.50
N ALA A 39 29.26 14.99 -29.96
CA ALA A 39 30.55 14.89 -29.26
C ALA A 39 30.48 15.46 -27.83
N SER A 40 29.73 16.55 -27.62
CA SER A 40 29.51 17.13 -26.29
C SER A 40 28.70 16.21 -25.39
N LEU A 41 27.68 15.53 -25.95
CA LEU A 41 26.83 14.57 -25.25
C LEU A 41 27.62 13.32 -24.88
N GLU A 42 28.38 12.75 -25.81
CA GLU A 42 29.24 11.60 -25.58
C GLU A 42 30.29 11.88 -24.51
N LYS A 43 30.89 13.08 -24.52
CA LYS A 43 31.85 13.51 -23.48
C LYS A 43 31.18 13.64 -22.11
N LYS A 44 29.95 14.13 -22.04
CA LYS A 44 29.17 14.19 -20.78
C LYS A 44 28.80 12.78 -20.30
N LEU A 45 28.38 11.91 -21.21
CA LEU A 45 28.02 10.53 -20.93
C LEU A 45 29.23 9.73 -20.43
N ALA A 46 30.39 9.87 -21.07
CA ALA A 46 31.64 9.25 -20.63
C ALA A 46 32.00 9.65 -19.20
N LYS A 47 31.91 10.95 -18.87
CA LYS A 47 32.14 11.45 -17.50
C LYS A 47 31.15 10.88 -16.48
N LEU A 48 29.88 10.70 -16.86
CA LEU A 48 28.87 10.08 -15.99
C LEU A 48 29.16 8.59 -15.78
N LYS A 49 29.52 7.86 -16.84
CA LYS A 49 29.91 6.44 -16.75
C LYS A 49 31.19 6.21 -15.96
N GLU A 50 32.16 7.11 -16.06
CA GLU A 50 33.42 7.04 -15.33
C GLU A 50 33.22 7.35 -13.84
N LYS A 51 32.32 8.29 -13.53
CA LYS A 51 31.99 8.67 -12.14
C LYS A 51 30.99 7.75 -11.46
N GLN A 52 30.14 7.06 -12.20
CA GLN A 52 29.18 6.09 -11.65
C GLN A 52 29.71 4.68 -11.89
N SER A 53 30.53 4.19 -10.96
CA SER A 53 30.76 2.75 -10.89
C SER A 53 29.42 2.06 -10.63
N LYS A 54 29.20 0.87 -11.21
CA LYS A 54 28.02 0.04 -10.88
C LYS A 54 27.90 -0.16 -9.37
N LYS A 55 29.03 -0.14 -8.64
CA LYS A 55 29.08 -0.19 -7.18
C LYS A 55 28.50 1.07 -6.52
N ASP A 56 28.77 2.26 -7.04
CA ASP A 56 28.25 3.53 -6.51
C ASP A 56 26.74 3.65 -6.73
N LEU A 57 26.25 3.13 -7.86
CA LEU A 57 24.80 3.08 -8.13
C LEU A 57 24.09 2.13 -7.15
N VAL A 58 24.65 0.94 -6.93
CA VAL A 58 24.10 -0.03 -5.96
C VAL A 58 24.14 0.55 -4.54
N GLN A 59 25.24 1.19 -4.16
CA GLN A 59 25.38 1.84 -2.86
C GLN A 59 24.37 2.99 -2.69
N SER A 60 24.20 3.82 -3.71
CA SER A 60 23.20 4.92 -3.71
C SER A 60 21.77 4.39 -3.62
N LEU A 61 21.45 3.30 -4.31
CA LEU A 61 20.14 2.64 -4.22
C LEU A 61 19.91 2.06 -2.83
N GLU A 62 20.92 1.41 -2.23
CA GLU A 62 20.84 0.86 -0.89
C GLU A 62 20.66 1.97 0.17
N GLU A 63 21.38 3.08 0.02
CA GLU A 63 21.26 4.25 0.89
C GLU A 63 19.86 4.88 0.78
N LYS A 64 19.32 5.03 -0.43
CA LYS A 64 17.95 5.52 -0.65
C LYS A 64 16.91 4.55 -0.09
N HIS A 65 17.10 3.24 -0.21
CA HIS A 65 16.21 2.23 0.36
C HIS A 65 16.18 2.33 1.89
N LYS A 66 17.35 2.39 2.55
CA LYS A 66 17.46 2.57 4.00
C LYS A 66 16.82 3.87 4.48
N SER A 67 17.08 4.98 3.77
CA SER A 67 16.47 6.28 4.08
C SER A 67 14.95 6.25 3.94
N CYS A 68 14.42 5.57 2.92
CA CYS A 68 12.99 5.40 2.73
C CYS A 68 12.33 4.62 3.88
N ILE A 69 12.92 3.49 4.29
CA ILE A 69 12.43 2.70 5.41
C ILE A 69 12.44 3.52 6.70
N LEU A 70 13.54 4.19 7.01
CA LEU A 70 13.64 5.04 8.20
C LEU A 70 12.58 6.13 8.20
N ARG A 71 12.33 6.72 7.04
CA ARG A 71 11.30 7.75 6.86
C ARG A 71 9.90 7.18 7.03
N LEU A 72 9.57 6.00 6.50
CA LEU A 72 8.28 5.35 6.75
C LEU A 72 8.07 5.05 8.25
N VAL A 73 9.10 4.55 8.92
CA VAL A 73 9.06 4.27 10.37
C VAL A 73 8.93 5.56 11.18
N SER A 74 9.60 6.64 10.77
CA SER A 74 9.66 7.90 11.51
C SER A 74 8.48 8.85 11.22
N GLU A 75 8.05 8.98 9.96
CA GLU A 75 6.89 9.79 9.55
C GLU A 75 5.56 9.08 9.90
N GLY A 76 5.56 7.73 9.96
CA GLY A 76 4.44 6.95 10.49
C GLY A 76 4.24 7.07 12.01
N ALA A 77 5.20 7.64 12.75
CA ALA A 77 5.19 7.72 14.21
C ALA A 77 4.19 8.74 14.80
N SER A 78 3.28 9.31 14.00
CA SER A 78 2.12 10.02 14.55
C SER A 78 1.19 9.06 15.32
N ASN A 79 1.22 7.77 14.98
CA ASN A 79 0.71 6.65 15.77
C ASN A 79 1.83 5.60 15.85
N SER A 80 2.80 5.80 16.74
CA SER A 80 3.87 4.82 16.97
C SER A 80 3.23 3.50 17.38
N VAL A 81 3.30 2.48 16.51
CA VAL A 81 2.95 1.11 16.86
C VAL A 81 3.80 0.71 18.07
N THR A 82 3.16 0.48 19.22
CA THR A 82 3.87 0.14 20.45
C THR A 82 4.23 -1.34 20.45
N GLN A 83 5.14 -1.75 21.33
CA GLN A 83 5.40 -3.18 21.53
C GLN A 83 4.12 -3.92 21.95
N GLU A 84 3.22 -3.25 22.66
CA GLU A 84 1.93 -3.83 23.06
C GLU A 84 1.03 -4.11 21.85
N ASP A 85 1.03 -3.23 20.84
CA ASP A 85 0.29 -3.48 19.59
C ASP A 85 0.82 -4.73 18.86
N LEU A 86 2.14 -4.93 18.83
CA LEU A 86 2.74 -6.14 18.24
C LEU A 86 2.40 -7.39 19.06
N ASP A 87 2.37 -7.27 20.39
CA ASP A 87 2.04 -8.39 21.28
C ASP A 87 0.56 -8.79 21.13
N LEU A 88 -0.35 -7.84 20.87
CA LEU A 88 -1.77 -8.12 20.62
C LEU A 88 -2.00 -8.86 19.29
N ASP A 89 -1.16 -8.62 18.28
CA ASP A 89 -1.19 -9.35 17.00
C ASP A 89 -0.59 -10.76 17.08
N ALA A 90 -0.01 -11.15 18.22
CA ALA A 90 0.57 -12.48 18.38
C ALA A 90 -0.52 -13.58 18.27
N PRO A 91 -0.21 -14.69 17.58
CA PRO A 91 -1.16 -15.79 17.41
C PRO A 91 -1.41 -16.52 18.74
N ILE A 92 -2.65 -16.92 18.97
CA ILE A 92 -3.00 -17.71 20.15
C ILE A 92 -2.61 -19.17 19.91
N ASN A 93 -1.65 -19.67 20.70
CA ASN A 93 -1.24 -21.07 20.69
C ASN A 93 -2.35 -21.96 21.30
N SER A 94 -3.29 -22.38 20.46
CA SER A 94 -4.39 -23.26 20.82
C SER A 94 -3.95 -24.72 20.91
N SER A 95 -3.13 -25.03 21.93
CA SER A 95 -2.72 -26.42 22.24
C SER A 95 -3.89 -27.29 22.77
N HIS A 96 -5.08 -26.72 22.93
CA HIS A 96 -6.22 -27.43 23.47
C HIS A 96 -6.90 -28.31 22.39
N PRO A 97 -7.07 -29.63 22.61
CA PRO A 97 -7.63 -30.55 21.62
C PRO A 97 -9.06 -30.20 21.17
N ALA A 98 -9.84 -29.49 22.00
CA ALA A 98 -11.18 -29.06 21.62
C ALA A 98 -11.18 -27.91 20.60
N HIS A 99 -10.04 -27.26 20.34
CA HIS A 99 -9.96 -26.12 19.42
C HIS A 99 -10.38 -26.48 17.99
N SER A 100 -10.04 -27.69 17.53
CA SER A 100 -10.45 -28.18 16.21
C SER A 100 -11.97 -28.33 16.10
N LEU A 101 -12.62 -28.85 17.16
CA LEU A 101 -14.07 -29.02 17.19
C LEU A 101 -14.78 -27.68 17.30
N LEU A 102 -14.33 -26.79 18.19
CA LEU A 102 -14.91 -25.45 18.35
C LEU A 102 -14.86 -24.64 17.05
N ARG A 103 -13.80 -24.78 16.25
CA ARG A 103 -13.69 -24.11 14.94
C ARG A 103 -14.80 -24.50 13.97
N HIS A 104 -15.28 -25.75 14.06
CA HIS A 104 -16.33 -26.24 13.17
C HIS A 104 -17.73 -25.86 13.66
N ILE A 105 -17.94 -25.79 14.96
CA ILE A 105 -19.28 -25.58 15.55
C ILE A 105 -19.58 -24.11 15.86
N ALA A 106 -18.56 -23.29 16.14
CA ALA A 106 -18.70 -21.89 16.52
C ALA A 106 -17.41 -21.10 16.18
N PRO A 107 -17.06 -20.99 14.89
CA PRO A 107 -15.87 -20.26 14.44
C PRO A 107 -15.88 -18.79 14.88
N GLU A 108 -17.06 -18.18 14.98
CA GLU A 108 -17.23 -16.79 15.41
C GLU A 108 -16.85 -16.53 16.88
N ARG A 109 -16.72 -17.59 17.69
CA ARG A 109 -16.35 -17.50 19.11
C ARG A 109 -14.87 -17.80 19.35
N GLN A 110 -14.07 -17.96 18.29
CA GLN A 110 -12.64 -18.20 18.39
C GLN A 110 -11.83 -16.98 17.96
N ALA A 111 -11.05 -16.44 18.91
CA ALA A 111 -10.02 -15.46 18.59
C ALA A 111 -8.79 -16.14 17.96
N ILE A 112 -8.24 -15.50 16.94
CA ILE A 112 -7.03 -15.91 16.23
C ILE A 112 -5.81 -15.22 16.87
N THR A 113 -5.96 -13.97 17.28
CA THR A 113 -4.92 -13.14 17.94
C THR A 113 -5.31 -12.77 19.37
N LEU A 114 -4.32 -12.37 20.18
CA LEU A 114 -4.56 -11.91 21.56
C LEU A 114 -5.46 -10.67 21.61
N GLY A 115 -5.35 -9.76 20.63
CA GLY A 115 -6.21 -8.59 20.50
C GLY A 115 -7.68 -8.95 20.31
N GLU A 116 -7.97 -9.91 19.42
CA GLU A 116 -9.34 -10.39 19.20
C GLU A 116 -9.94 -11.04 20.45
N LEU A 117 -9.13 -11.77 21.22
CA LEU A 117 -9.57 -12.39 22.47
C LEU A 117 -10.01 -11.36 23.50
N VAL A 118 -9.26 -10.26 23.61
CA VAL A 118 -9.60 -9.14 24.49
C VAL A 118 -10.96 -8.54 24.11
N GLU A 119 -11.22 -8.37 22.82
CA GLU A 119 -12.48 -7.80 22.33
C GLU A 119 -13.67 -8.73 22.60
N LEU A 120 -13.52 -10.04 22.39
CA LEU A 120 -14.54 -11.04 22.74
C LEU A 120 -14.85 -11.05 24.25
N LEU A 121 -13.83 -10.96 25.09
CA LEU A 121 -14.01 -10.94 26.55
C LEU A 121 -14.78 -9.68 26.98
N LYS A 122 -14.45 -8.52 26.41
CA LYS A 122 -15.24 -7.29 26.64
C LYS A 122 -16.69 -7.51 26.26
N ALA A 123 -16.98 -8.07 25.10
CA ALA A 123 -18.35 -8.32 24.66
C ALA A 123 -19.11 -9.26 25.61
N ASP A 124 -18.48 -10.34 26.08
CA ASP A 124 -19.05 -11.26 27.06
C ASP A 124 -19.37 -10.55 28.39
N GLN A 125 -18.47 -9.68 28.87
CA GLN A 125 -18.69 -8.88 30.08
C GLN A 125 -19.86 -7.91 29.92
N LEU A 126 -19.95 -7.20 28.79
CA LEU A 126 -21.08 -6.31 28.50
C LEU A 126 -22.41 -7.09 28.43
N ALA A 127 -22.41 -8.26 27.80
CA ALA A 127 -23.59 -9.11 27.71
C ALA A 127 -24.07 -9.57 29.11
N GLN A 128 -23.12 -9.91 29.99
CA GLN A 128 -23.43 -10.26 31.37
C GLN A 128 -24.10 -9.09 32.11
N VAL A 129 -23.51 -7.89 32.06
CA VAL A 129 -24.07 -6.68 32.70
C VAL A 129 -25.48 -6.39 32.20
N LEU A 130 -25.70 -6.44 30.88
CA LEU A 130 -27.03 -6.23 30.29
C LEU A 130 -28.05 -7.27 30.75
N SER A 131 -27.64 -8.53 30.88
CA SER A 131 -28.53 -9.59 31.37
C SER A 131 -28.94 -9.36 32.83
N GLU A 132 -28.02 -8.91 33.68
CA GLU A 132 -28.28 -8.60 35.09
C GLU A 132 -29.24 -7.42 35.24
N GLU A 133 -29.08 -6.35 34.45
CA GLU A 133 -30.01 -5.20 34.42
C GLU A 133 -31.43 -5.60 33.98
N THR A 134 -31.53 -6.52 33.02
CA THR A 134 -32.83 -6.99 32.51
C THR A 134 -33.57 -7.82 33.56
N GLU A 135 -32.86 -8.66 34.32
CA GLU A 135 -33.42 -9.49 35.40
C GLU A 135 -33.83 -8.65 36.64
N GLU A 136 -33.15 -7.54 36.92
CA GLU A 136 -33.58 -6.62 37.99
C GLU A 136 -34.85 -5.84 37.65
N SER A 137 -35.04 -5.49 36.37
CA SER A 137 -36.25 -4.79 35.90
C SER A 137 -37.52 -5.65 35.86
N ASN A 138 -37.37 -6.98 35.86
CA ASN A 138 -38.46 -7.96 35.74
C ASN A 138 -38.91 -8.57 37.08
N LYS A 139 -38.36 -8.14 38.22
CA LYS A 139 -38.84 -8.59 39.54
C LYS A 139 -40.25 -8.03 39.79
N PRO A 140 -41.30 -8.86 39.89
CA PRO A 140 -42.64 -8.35 40.17
C PRO A 140 -42.66 -7.74 41.57
N ASN A 141 -43.10 -6.48 41.67
CA ASN A 141 -43.35 -5.80 42.93
C ASN A 141 -44.26 -6.69 43.80
N LYS A 142 -43.76 -7.07 44.98
CA LYS A 142 -44.43 -7.92 45.94
C LYS A 142 -45.28 -7.11 46.91
#